data_AF-A0A2M7H093-F1
#
_entry.id   AF-A0A2M7H093-F1
#
_cell.length_a   1.000
_cell.length_b   1.000
_cell.length_c   1.000
_cell.angle_alpha   90.00
_cell.angle_beta   90.00
_cell.angle_gamma   90.00
#
_symmetry.space_group_name_H-M   'P 1'
#
loop_
_entity.id
_entity.type
_entity.pdbx_description
1 polymer ?
#
loop_
_entity_poly.entity_id
_entity_poly.type
_entity_poly.pdbx_seq_one_letter_code
_entity_poly.pdbx_strand_id
1 'polypeptide(L)' 'AKREIVTQAINSQLGEFSISEIERLCSGISRDMIRVVFRQLQKEKKIMCFGKGQSAKWKRMG' A
#
# COMPACT_ATOMS: atom_id res chain seq x y z
N ALA A 1 -0.55 -1.32 15.73
CA ALA A 1 0.77 -1.97 15.50
C ALA A 1 1.02 -2.25 14.01
N LYS A 2 1.01 -3.49 13.49
CA LYS A 2 1.49 -3.77 12.11
C LYS A 2 0.73 -3.03 10.98
N ARG A 3 -0.59 -2.91 11.08
CA ARG A 3 -1.40 -2.15 10.11
C ARG A 3 -1.01 -0.67 10.04
N GLU A 4 -0.68 -0.09 11.18
CA GLU A 4 -0.36 1.32 11.31
C GLU A 4 0.98 1.66 10.67
N ILE A 5 1.96 0.77 10.81
CA ILE A 5 3.25 0.85 10.11
C ILE A 5 3.04 0.85 8.59
N VAL A 6 2.21 -0.05 8.07
CA VAL A 6 1.89 -0.08 6.62
C VAL A 6 1.18 1.20 6.18
N THR A 7 0.21 1.69 6.97
CA THR A 7 -0.50 2.93 6.66
C THR A 7 0.44 4.14 6.65
N GLN A 8 1.37 4.23 7.61
CA GLN A 8 2.39 5.27 7.64
C GLN A 8 3.33 5.19 6.43
N ALA A 9 3.79 3.99 6.08
CA ALA A 9 4.63 3.79 4.90
C ALA A 9 3.92 4.18 3.60
N ILE A 10 2.61 3.94 3.49
CA ILE A 10 1.79 4.40 2.37
C ILE A 10 1.67 5.94 2.40
N ASN A 11 1.40 6.53 3.56
CA ASN A 11 1.28 7.98 3.71
C ASN A 11 2.57 8.74 3.43
N SER A 12 3.73 8.11 3.61
CA SER A 12 5.02 8.70 3.23
C SER A 12 5.31 8.59 1.72
N GLN A 13 4.52 7.84 0.95
CA GLN A 13 4.70 7.78 -0.50
C GLN A 13 4.20 9.04 -1.18
N LEU A 14 5.04 9.56 -2.09
CA LEU A 14 4.72 10.63 -3.01
C LEU A 14 4.53 10.04 -4.41
N GLY A 15 3.37 10.28 -5.01
CA GLY A 15 3.05 9.75 -6.35
C GLY A 15 2.58 8.29 -6.33
N GLU A 16 2.96 7.55 -7.36
CA GLU A 16 2.58 6.15 -7.55
C GLU A 16 3.55 5.19 -6.87
N PHE A 17 3.01 4.18 -6.19
CA PHE A 17 3.76 3.17 -5.46
C PHE A 17 3.18 1.78 -5.70
N SER A 18 3.95 0.76 -5.35
CA SER A 18 3.60 -0.65 -5.49
C SER A 18 3.66 -1.35 -4.15
N ILE A 19 3.04 -2.53 -4.08
CA ILE A 19 3.13 -3.38 -2.88
C ILE A 19 4.59 -3.73 -2.56
N SER A 20 5.42 -3.97 -3.58
CA SER A 20 6.84 -4.30 -3.40
C SER A 20 7.64 -3.13 -2.83
N GLU A 21 7.33 -1.89 -3.19
CA GLU A 21 7.95 -0.70 -2.57
C GLU A 21 7.56 -0.59 -1.09
N ILE A 22 6.28 -0.78 -0.75
CA ILE A 22 5.84 -0.76 0.67
C ILE A 22 6.44 -1.92 1.47
N GLU A 23 6.58 -3.10 0.87
CA GLU A 23 7.20 -4.27 1.50
C GLU A 23 8.68 -4.02 1.82
N ARG A 24 9.41 -3.34 0.91
CA ARG A 24 10.81 -2.96 1.16
C ARG A 24 10.96 -1.97 2.31
N LEU A 25 10.00 -1.06 2.47
CA LEU A 25 9.98 -0.10 3.59
C LEU A 25 9.59 -0.76 4.92
N CYS A 26 8.82 -1.83 4.86
CA CYS A 26 8.31 -2.55 6.02
C CYS A 26 9.00 -3.92 6.18
N SER A 27 10.30 -3.94 6.46
CA SER A 27 11.04 -5.19 6.71
C SER A 27 10.41 -5.94 7.90
N GLY A 28 9.82 -7.11 7.64
CA GLY A 28 9.15 -7.94 8.66
C GLY A 28 7.61 -7.92 8.61
N ILE A 29 7.00 -7.21 7.65
CA ILE A 29 5.57 -7.31 7.37
C ILE A 29 5.36 -8.21 6.16
N SER A 30 4.50 -9.22 6.31
CA SER A 30 4.17 -10.12 5.21
C SER A 30 3.43 -9.41 4.09
N ARG A 31 3.69 -9.81 2.85
CA ARG A 31 3.00 -9.29 1.66
C ARG A 31 1.47 -9.42 1.75
N ASP A 32 0.96 -10.48 2.40
CA ASP A 32 -0.47 -10.65 2.66
C ASP A 32 -1.05 -9.58 3.58
N MET A 33 -0.35 -9.22 4.65
CA MET A 33 -0.77 -8.12 5.53
C MET A 33 -0.83 -6.80 4.77
N ILE A 34 0.15 -6.53 3.91
CA ILE A 34 0.17 -5.33 3.06
C ILE A 34 -1.05 -5.32 2.12
N ARG A 35 -1.35 -6.45 1.47
CA ARG A 35 -2.54 -6.60 0.61
C ARG A 35 -3.84 -6.35 1.36
N VAL A 36 -3.96 -6.83 2.61
CA VAL A 36 -5.15 -6.56 3.46
C VAL A 36 -5.30 -5.07 3.71
N VAL A 37 -4.23 -4.37 4.07
CA VAL A 37 -4.25 -2.91 4.30
C VAL A 37 -4.59 -2.15 3.03
N PHE A 38 -3.99 -2.51 1.89
CA PHE A 38 -4.29 -1.88 0.60
C PHE A 38 -5.78 -2.03 0.22
N ARG A 39 -6.34 -3.24 0.33
CA ARG A 39 -7.76 -3.49 0.06
C ARG A 39 -8.66 -2.66 0.97
N GLN A 40 -8.29 -2.53 2.25
CA GLN A 40 -9.05 -1.72 3.20
C GLN A 40 -9.00 -0.23 2.82
N LEU A 41 -7.81 0.33 2.57
CA LEU A 41 -7.63 1.72 2.18
C LEU A 41 -8.31 2.03 0.83
N GLN A 42 -8.35 1.06 -0.08
CA GLN A 42 -9.09 1.18 -1.34
C GLN A 42 -10.60 1.25 -1.10
N LYS A 43 -11.15 0.40 -0.21
CA LYS A 43 -12.56 0.48 0.19
C LYS A 43 -12.90 1.81 0.85
N GLU A 44 -11.98 2.34 1.65
CA GLU A 44 -12.06 3.67 2.27
C GLU A 44 -11.81 4.83 1.28
N LYS A 45 -11.60 4.54 -0.01
CA LYS A 45 -11.29 5.50 -1.07
C LYS A 45 -10.05 6.37 -0.80
N LYS A 46 -9.14 5.92 0.06
CA LYS A 46 -7.87 6.59 0.38
C LYS A 46 -6.77 6.30 -0.63
N ILE A 47 -6.85 5.17 -1.32
CA ILE A 47 -5.92 4.79 -2.39
C ILE A 47 -6.68 4.22 -3.59
N MET A 48 -6.12 4.35 -4.78
CA MET A 48 -6.66 3.82 -6.02
C MET A 48 -5.59 3.02 -6.75
N CYS A 49 -6.01 1.91 -7.37
CA CYS A 49 -5.14 1.03 -8.16
C CYS A 49 -5.19 1.47 -9.63
N PHE A 50 -4.04 1.74 -10.22
CA PHE A 50 -3.85 2.22 -11.60
C PHE A 50 -3.42 1.10 -12.57
N GLY A 51 -3.10 -0.10 -12.07
CA GLY A 51 -2.71 -1.24 -12.89
C GLY A 51 -3.30 -2.56 -12.42
N LYS A 52 -3.09 -3.62 -13.22
CA LYS A 52 -3.44 -5.01 -12.86
C LYS A 52 -2.15 -5.84 -12.79
N GLY A 53 -2.06 -6.76 -11.82
CA GLY A 53 -0.95 -7.72 -11.70
C GLY A 53 0.11 -7.39 -10.64
N GLN A 54 1.24 -8.12 -10.67
CA GLN A 54 2.35 -8.02 -9.70
C GLN A 54 2.98 -6.62 -9.65
N SER A 55 2.96 -5.92 -10.77
CA SER A 55 3.46 -4.55 -10.97
C SER A 55 2.36 -3.48 -10.87
N ALA A 56 1.20 -3.82 -10.30
CA ALA A 56 0.12 -2.86 -10.09
C ALA A 56 0.64 -1.64 -9.31
N LYS A 57 0.47 -0.46 -9.93
CA LYS A 57 0.72 0.83 -9.32
C LYS A 57 -0.51 1.31 -8.58
N TRP A 58 -0.28 1.96 -7.46
CA TRP A 58 -1.26 2.48 -6.53
C TRP A 58 -0.93 3.94 -6.29
N LYS A 59 -1.95 4.76 -6.12
CA LYS A 59 -1.78 6.17 -5.76
C LYS A 59 -2.69 6.48 -4.59
N ARG A 60 -2.24 7.38 -3.71
CA ARG A 60 -3.11 7.97 -2.71
C ARG A 60 -4.11 8.90 -3.39
N MET A 61 -5.35 8.82 -2.95
CA MET A 61 -6.41 9.76 -3.28
C MET A 61 -6.41 10.81 -2.18
N GLY A 62 -6.34 12.08 -2.59
CA GLY A 62 -6.46 13.24 -1.69
C GLY A 62 -7.89 13.43 -1.25
#